data_AF-A0A2N1XS72-F1
#
_entry.id   AF-A0A2N1XS72-F1
#
_cell.length_a   1.000
_cell.length_b   1.000
_cell.length_c   1.000
_cell.angle_alpha   90.00
_cell.angle_beta   90.00
_cell.angle_gamma   90.00
#
_symmetry.space_group_name_H-M   'P 1'
#
loop_
_entity.id
_entity.type
_entity.pdbx_description
1 polymer ?
#
loop_
_entity_poly.entity_id
_entity_poly.type
_entity_poly.pdbx_seq_one_letter_code
_entity_poly.pdbx_strand_id
1 'polypeptide(L)' 'MSLTSRKAKLASLMLLANLGGCAEVAPWERGFLAKPQMALQSTSMQSAIRAHTFSSREAAANSGSAGGGGGCGCY' A
#
# COMPACT_ATOMS: atom_id res chain seq x y z
N MET A 1 -35.43 25.17 8.33
CA MET A 1 -33.99 25.24 7.99
C MET A 1 -33.01 24.71 9.07
N SER A 2 -33.40 24.44 10.32
CA SER A 2 -32.42 24.05 11.37
C SER A 2 -32.00 22.57 11.36
N LEU A 3 -32.85 21.64 10.89
CA LEU A 3 -32.54 20.20 10.81
C LEU A 3 -31.52 19.89 9.70
N THR A 4 -31.75 20.47 8.50
CA THR A 4 -30.75 21.13 7.66
C THR A 4 -29.28 21.03 8.06
N SER A 5 -28.93 22.07 8.82
CA SER A 5 -27.59 22.40 9.30
C SER A 5 -27.06 21.38 10.32
N ARG A 6 -27.93 20.80 11.16
CA ARG A 6 -27.50 19.77 12.14
C ARG A 6 -27.03 18.49 11.44
N LYS A 7 -27.74 18.05 10.39
CA LYS A 7 -27.32 16.90 9.57
C LYS A 7 -26.03 17.19 8.82
N ALA A 8 -25.87 18.41 8.28
CA ALA A 8 -24.63 18.82 7.61
C ALA A 8 -23.42 18.87 8.58
N LYS A 9 -23.60 19.37 9.81
CA LYS A 9 -22.55 19.38 10.83
C LYS A 9 -22.16 17.96 11.28
N LEU A 10 -23.14 17.07 11.46
CA LEU A 10 -22.88 15.66 11.78
C LEU A 10 -22.14 14.93 10.66
N ALA A 11 -22.52 15.17 9.40
CA ALA A 11 -21.84 14.60 8.24
C ALA A 11 -20.38 15.09 8.12
N SER A 12 -20.15 16.39 8.36
CA SER A 12 -18.79 16.95 8.41
C SER A 12 -17.95 16.32 9.53
N LEU A 13 -18.51 16.14 10.73
CA LEU A 13 -17.79 15.51 11.84
C LEU A 13 -17.41 14.04 11.55
N MET A 14 -18.30 13.27 10.90
CA MET A 14 -17.98 11.90 10.48
C MET A 14 -16.89 11.85 9.40
N LEU A 15 -16.84 12.83 8.49
CA LEU A 15 -15.81 12.90 7.48
C LEU A 15 -14.42 13.15 8.09
N LEU A 16 -14.34 14.05 9.09
CA LEU A 16 -13.08 14.35 9.78
C LEU A 16 -12.55 13.17 10.61
N ALA A 17 -13.42 12.31 11.14
CA ALA A 17 -13.02 11.15 11.95
C ALA A 17 -12.25 10.08 11.14
N ASN A 18 -12.36 10.06 9.81
CA ASN A 18 -11.68 9.10 8.95
C ASN A 18 -10.21 9.48 8.65
N LEU A 19 -9.76 10.68 9.02
CA LEU A 19 -8.38 11.12 8.77
C LEU A 19 -7.37 10.60 9.81
N GLY A 20 -7.83 9.96 10.90
CA GLY A 20 -6.97 9.49 12.01
C GLY A 20 -6.14 8.22 11.75
N GLY A 21 -6.01 7.77 10.49
CA GLY A 21 -5.35 6.50 10.15
C GLY A 21 -3.82 6.56 9.99
N CYS A 22 -3.21 7.75 9.98
CA CYS A 22 -1.75 7.87 9.89
C CYS A 22 -1.10 7.73 11.26
N ALA A 23 -0.71 6.50 11.61
CA ALA A 23 0.22 6.24 12.71
C ALA A 23 1.66 6.23 12.18
N GLU A 24 2.53 7.02 12.80
CA GLU A 24 3.98 6.98 12.52
C GLU A 24 4.55 5.73 13.18
N VAL A 25 4.92 4.73 12.37
CA VAL A 25 5.47 3.44 12.82
C VAL A 25 6.96 3.44 12.56
N ALA A 26 7.76 3.10 13.57
CA ALA A 26 9.20 3.08 13.42
C ALA A 26 9.64 1.96 12.44
N PRO A 27 10.72 2.13 11.66
CA PRO A 27 11.12 1.17 10.64
C PRO A 27 11.29 -0.27 11.12
N TRP A 28 11.76 -0.48 12.36
CA TRP A 28 12.00 -1.80 12.95
C TRP A 28 10.73 -2.48 13.49
N GLU A 29 9.67 -1.74 13.81
CA GLU A 29 8.38 -2.30 14.26
C GLU A 29 7.63 -2.98 13.11
N ARG A 30 7.95 -2.60 11.87
CA ARG A 30 7.38 -3.22 10.65
C ARG A 30 7.68 -4.71 10.55
N GLY A 31 8.77 -5.21 11.14
CA GLY A 31 9.09 -6.65 11.14
C GLY A 31 8.03 -7.51 11.86
N PHE A 32 7.35 -6.95 12.86
CA PHE A 32 6.29 -7.66 13.60
C PHE A 32 4.90 -7.43 12.99
N LEU A 33 4.67 -6.26 12.37
CA LEU A 33 3.38 -5.92 11.75
C LEU A 33 3.22 -6.53 10.35
N ALA A 34 4.29 -6.59 9.55
CA ALA A 34 4.26 -7.10 8.18
C ALA A 34 4.48 -8.61 8.16
N LYS A 35 3.42 -9.37 8.49
CA LYS A 35 3.47 -10.84 8.47
C LYS A 35 3.75 -11.35 7.04
N PRO A 36 4.48 -12.46 6.86
CA PRO A 36 4.86 -12.95 5.53
C PRO A 36 3.67 -13.28 4.63
N GLN A 37 2.52 -13.68 5.18
CA GLN A 37 1.29 -13.92 4.41
C GLN A 37 0.62 -12.64 3.88
N MET A 38 1.01 -11.46 4.35
CA MET A 38 0.53 -10.17 3.86
C MET A 38 1.37 -9.64 2.69
N ALA A 39 2.41 -10.37 2.29
CA ALA A 39 3.23 -10.01 1.14
C ALA A 39 2.38 -10.05 -0.13
N LEU A 40 2.43 -8.96 -0.92
CA LEU A 40 1.73 -8.88 -2.21
C LEU A 40 2.22 -9.96 -3.19
N GLN A 41 3.46 -10.39 -3.00
CA GLN A 41 4.05 -11.48 -3.73
C GLN A 41 4.55 -12.53 -2.75
N SER A 42 3.83 -13.64 -2.66
CA SER A 42 4.16 -14.75 -1.75
C SER A 42 5.43 -15.50 -2.16
N THR A 43 5.77 -15.51 -3.45
CA THR A 43 6.96 -16.18 -4.00
C THR A 43 7.86 -15.20 -4.75
N SER A 44 8.57 -14.35 -4.01
CA SER A 44 9.44 -13.29 -4.55
C SER A 44 10.51 -13.81 -5.52
N MET A 45 11.09 -14.98 -5.25
CA MET A 45 12.10 -15.60 -6.12
C MET A 45 11.52 -16.00 -7.48
N GLN A 46 10.35 -16.65 -7.48
CA GLN A 46 9.71 -17.09 -8.71
C GLN A 46 9.27 -15.89 -9.56
N SER A 47 8.78 -14.83 -8.92
CA SER A 47 8.44 -13.59 -9.64
C SER A 47 9.65 -12.89 -10.23
N ALA A 48 10.78 -12.87 -9.52
CA ALA A 48 12.02 -12.27 -10.03
C ALA A 48 12.52 -13.01 -11.28
N ILE A 49 12.47 -14.35 -11.27
CA ILE A 49 12.86 -15.17 -12.43
C ILE A 49 11.94 -14.89 -13.62
N ARG A 50 10.62 -14.86 -13.40
CA ARG A 50 9.64 -14.57 -14.46
C ARG A 50 9.83 -13.16 -15.03
N ALA A 51 10.06 -12.16 -14.17
CA ALA A 51 10.33 -10.79 -14.59
C ALA A 51 11.61 -10.70 -15.42
N HIS A 52 12.68 -11.40 -15.04
CA HIS A 52 13.92 -11.46 -15.81
C HIS A 52 13.69 -12.08 -17.20
N THR A 53 12.98 -13.21 -17.28
CA THR A 53 12.66 -13.84 -18.56
C THR A 53 11.80 -12.95 -19.45
N PHE A 54 10.81 -12.28 -18.88
CA PHE A 54 9.93 -11.37 -19.61
C PHE A 54 10.66 -10.13 -20.11
N SER A 55 11.45 -9.48 -19.26
CA SER A 55 12.27 -8.32 -19.63
C SER A 55 13.26 -8.64 -20.77
N SER A 56 13.85 -9.84 -20.74
CA SER A 56 14.75 -10.32 -21.79
C SER A 56 14.03 -10.52 -23.12
N ARG A 57 12.77 -10.95 -23.10
CA ARG A 57 11.95 -11.18 -24.30
C ARG A 57 11.48 -9.88 -24.95
N GLU A 58 11.12 -8.90 -24.13
CA GLU A 58 10.54 -7.63 -24.59
C GLU A 58 11.59 -6.54 -24.84
N ALA A 59 12.89 -6.85 -24.69
CA ALA A 59 13.99 -5.87 -24.71
C ALA A 59 13.72 -4.64 -23.82
N ALA A 60 12.92 -4.81 -22.78
CA ALA A 60 12.45 -3.75 -21.89
C ALA A 60 13.03 -3.99 -20.50
N ALA A 61 14.17 -3.35 -20.21
CA ALA A 61 14.97 -3.55 -19.00
C ALA A 61 14.22 -3.23 -17.68
N ASN A 62 13.07 -2.53 -17.74
CA ASN A 62 12.41 -1.97 -16.56
C ASN A 62 10.88 -2.17 -16.52
N SER A 63 10.29 -2.96 -17.44
CA SER A 63 8.83 -3.09 -17.56
C SER A 63 8.18 -4.07 -16.57
N GLY A 64 8.97 -4.90 -15.89
CA GLY A 64 8.47 -5.95 -14.99
C GLY A 64 8.91 -5.84 -13.53
N SER A 65 9.80 -4.90 -13.22
CA SER A 65 10.31 -4.67 -11.87
C SER A 65 9.55 -3.51 -11.22
N ALA A 66 8.23 -3.62 -11.12
CA ALA A 66 7.53 -2.89 -10.07
C ALA A 66 7.97 -3.56 -8.75
N GLY A 67 9.02 -3.02 -8.14
CA GLY A 67 9.52 -3.46 -6.84
C GLY A 67 8.32 -3.70 -5.93
N GLY A 68 8.16 -4.95 -5.51
CA GLY A 68 7.06 -5.40 -4.67
C GLY A 68 7.14 -4.68 -3.33
N GLY A 69 6.51 -3.51 -3.27
CA GLY A 69 6.43 -2.66 -2.10
C GLY A 69 5.00 -2.17 -1.96
N GLY A 70 4.05 -3.10 -1.84
CA GLY A 70 2.73 -2.71 -1.36
C GLY A 70 2.84 -2.40 0.13
N GLY A 71 3.00 -1.11 0.40
CA GLY A 71 3.12 -0.55 1.74
C GLY A 71 4.18 0.55 1.79
N CYS A 72 3.72 1.80 1.90
CA CYS A 72 4.49 3.03 2.21
C CYS A 72 5.92 3.19 1.62
N GLY A 73 6.20 2.62 0.44
CA GLY A 73 7.12 3.20 -0.56
C GLY A 73 8.58 3.45 -0.20
N CYS A 74 9.15 2.88 0.88
CA CYS A 74 10.59 3.03 1.13
C CYS A 74 11.39 1.93 0.42
N TYR A 75 11.75 2.19 -0.84
CA TYR A 75 12.97 1.68 -1.46
C TYR A 75 14.05 2.75 -1.42
#